data_AF-A0A6P9AVD0-F1
#
_entry.id   AF-A0A6P9AVD0-F1
#
_cell.length_a   1.000
_cell.length_b   1.000
_cell.length_c   1.000
_cell.angle_alpha   90.00
_cell.angle_beta   90.00
_cell.angle_gamma   90.00
#
_symmetry.space_group_name_H-M   'P 1'
#
loop_
_entity.id
_entity.type
_entity.pdbx_description
1 polymer ?
#
loop_
_entity_poly.entity_id
_entity_poly.type
_entity_poly.pdbx_seq_one_letter_code
_entity_poly.pdbx_strand_id
1 'polypeptide(L)'
;MDFVASAANLRMHIFSMNMKSKFDIKSMAGNIIPAIATTNAIIAGLIVLEGLKILSGKIEQCRAIFLNKQPNPKKKLLVPCALDPPNPNCYVCASKPEVTVKLNVHKVTVLTLQDKIVKEKFNMVAPDVQIEDGKGTILISSEEGETEANNHKTLSEFGIRNGTRLQADDFLQDYTLLINVLHSEELAKDLEFEVVGDEIIGPKSEPSTKNITNGSDDGAQPSTSTAHDDDDDDVLIVETEEGPSNNADDTETKNRKRKLDDKEYTGAKRVRSELPDDKQDDVIALD
;
A
#
# COMPACT_ATOMS: atom_id res chain seq x y z
N MET A 1 6.77 -15.36 14.29
CA MET A 1 7.44 -14.38 13.40
C MET A 1 8.96 -14.40 13.53
N ASP A 2 9.52 -14.54 14.73
CA ASP A 2 10.97 -14.54 14.93
C ASP A 2 11.72 -15.63 14.15
N PHE A 3 11.17 -16.85 14.10
CA PHE A 3 11.72 -17.94 13.29
C PHE A 3 11.82 -17.59 11.79
N VAL A 4 10.76 -16.99 11.23
CA VAL A 4 10.74 -16.59 9.81
C VAL A 4 11.78 -15.52 9.54
N ALA A 5 11.89 -14.52 10.43
CA ALA A 5 12.86 -13.43 10.28
C ALA A 5 14.31 -13.92 10.36
N SER A 6 14.64 -14.77 11.34
CA SER A 6 16.00 -15.30 11.49
C SER A 6 16.39 -16.21 10.33
N ALA A 7 15.51 -17.16 9.95
CA ALA A 7 15.77 -18.07 8.83
C ALA A 7 15.89 -17.32 7.49
N ALA A 8 15.04 -16.31 7.24
CA ALA A 8 15.10 -15.50 6.03
C ALA A 8 16.40 -14.68 5.94
N ASN A 9 16.82 -14.04 7.04
CA ASN A 9 18.06 -13.27 7.08
C ASN A 9 19.31 -14.15 6.91
N LEU A 10 19.33 -15.34 7.52
CA LEU A 10 20.41 -16.28 7.30
C LEU A 10 20.49 -16.73 5.84
N ARG A 11 19.35 -17.02 5.21
CA ARG A 11 19.29 -17.36 3.78
C ARG A 11 19.73 -16.18 2.89
N MET A 12 19.28 -14.96 3.17
CA MET A 12 19.71 -13.77 2.44
C MET A 12 21.24 -13.63 2.48
N HIS A 13 21.85 -13.80 3.65
CA HIS A 13 23.30 -13.74 3.81
C HIS A 13 24.03 -14.81 2.98
N ILE A 14 23.52 -16.06 2.95
CA ILE A 14 24.09 -17.14 2.12
C ILE A 14 24.13 -16.76 0.63
N PHE A 15 23.11 -16.05 0.14
CA PHE A 15 23.04 -15.57 -1.24
C PHE A 15 23.62 -14.15 -1.44
N SER A 16 24.40 -13.64 -0.49
CA SER A 16 25.00 -12.30 -0.54
C SER A 16 24.00 -11.16 -0.75
N MET A 17 22.78 -11.31 -0.23
CA MET A 17 21.74 -10.28 -0.21
C MET A 17 21.75 -9.53 1.12
N ASN A 18 21.39 -8.24 1.08
CA ASN A 18 21.25 -7.43 2.29
C ASN A 18 20.12 -7.98 3.18
N MET A 19 20.44 -8.18 4.47
CA MET A 19 19.45 -8.57 5.47
C MET A 19 18.40 -7.49 5.65
N LYS A 20 17.17 -7.90 6.01
CA LYS A 20 16.04 -7.00 6.22
C LYS A 20 15.61 -6.98 7.68
N SER A 21 14.96 -5.89 8.07
CA SER A 21 14.45 -5.74 9.43
C SER A 21 13.31 -6.73 9.71
N LYS A 22 13.09 -7.05 10.99
CA LYS A 22 11.94 -7.89 11.40
C LYS A 22 10.60 -7.29 10.95
N PHE A 23 10.51 -5.96 10.88
CA PHE A 23 9.31 -5.26 10.44
C PHE A 23 9.04 -5.48 8.95
N ASP A 24 10.06 -5.31 8.10
CA ASP A 24 9.93 -5.53 6.65
C ASP A 24 9.58 -6.97 6.33
N ILE A 25 10.25 -7.92 7.00
CA ILE A 25 9.99 -9.35 6.81
C ILE A 25 8.56 -9.69 7.23
N LYS A 26 8.06 -9.09 8.32
CA LYS A 26 6.66 -9.28 8.73
C LYS A 26 5.68 -8.76 7.68
N SER A 27 5.95 -7.57 7.14
CA SER A 27 5.11 -6.98 6.07
C SER A 27 5.09 -7.88 4.83
N MET A 28 6.25 -8.30 4.33
CA MET A 28 6.35 -9.16 3.13
C MET A 28 5.71 -10.54 3.37
N ALA A 29 5.97 -11.17 4.51
CA ALA A 29 5.44 -12.49 4.83
C ALA A 29 3.91 -12.48 4.96
N GLY A 30 3.34 -11.39 5.50
CA GLY A 30 1.88 -11.23 5.61
C GLY A 30 1.17 -11.12 4.26
N ASN A 31 1.88 -10.70 3.22
CA ASN A 31 1.34 -10.49 1.87
C ASN A 31 1.60 -11.68 0.92
N ILE A 32 2.04 -12.84 1.43
CA ILE A 32 2.27 -14.02 0.60
C ILE A 32 0.91 -14.60 0.16
N ILE A 33 0.68 -14.62 -1.16
CA ILE A 33 -0.47 -15.27 -1.78
C ILE A 33 -0.04 -16.69 -2.21
N PRO A 34 -0.72 -17.76 -1.74
CA PRO A 34 -0.42 -19.12 -2.20
C PRO A 34 -0.66 -19.26 -3.70
N ALA A 35 0.31 -19.84 -4.40
CA ALA A 35 0.20 -20.14 -5.83
C ALA A 35 -0.28 -21.58 -6.03
N ILE A 36 -1.17 -21.78 -7.00
CA ILE A 36 -1.65 -23.11 -7.41
C ILE A 36 -1.45 -23.25 -8.92
N ALA A 37 -0.90 -24.39 -9.34
CA ALA A 37 -0.53 -24.64 -10.74
C ALA A 37 -1.73 -24.50 -11.71
N THR A 38 -2.92 -24.91 -11.28
CA THR A 38 -4.14 -24.86 -12.10
C THR A 38 -4.56 -23.43 -12.44
N THR A 39 -4.41 -22.48 -11.52
CA THR A 39 -4.68 -21.05 -11.77
C THR A 39 -3.78 -20.54 -12.90
N ASN A 40 -2.48 -20.83 -12.83
CA ASN A 40 -1.52 -20.41 -13.87
C ASN A 40 -1.82 -21.03 -15.23
N ALA A 41 -2.20 -22.32 -15.27
CA ALA A 41 -2.57 -23.00 -16.51
C ALA A 41 -3.80 -22.36 -17.17
N ILE A 42 -4.84 -22.03 -16.38
CA ILE A 42 -6.04 -21.35 -16.88
C ILE A 42 -5.69 -19.96 -17.43
N ILE A 43 -4.96 -19.15 -16.67
CA ILE A 43 -4.58 -17.79 -17.08
C ILE A 43 -3.69 -17.83 -18.33
N ALA A 44 -2.71 -18.73 -18.41
CA ALA A 44 -1.86 -18.88 -19.59
C ALA A 44 -2.67 -19.24 -20.85
N GLY A 45 -3.67 -20.13 -20.73
CA GLY A 45 -4.59 -20.44 -21.82
C GLY A 45 -5.38 -19.22 -22.29
N LEU A 46 -5.88 -18.41 -21.35
CA LEU A 46 -6.60 -17.17 -21.67
C LEU A 46 -5.70 -16.13 -22.34
N ILE A 47 -4.43 -15.99 -21.93
CA ILE A 47 -3.46 -15.08 -22.57
C ILE A 47 -3.30 -15.43 -24.05
N VAL A 48 -3.13 -16.71 -24.38
CA VAL A 48 -3.00 -17.15 -25.79
C VAL A 48 -4.28 -16.88 -26.58
N LEU A 49 -5.45 -17.13 -25.99
CA LEU A 49 -6.74 -16.86 -26.63
C LEU A 49 -6.94 -15.37 -26.94
N GLU A 50 -6.58 -14.47 -26.02
CA GLU A 50 -6.62 -13.03 -26.29
C GLU A 50 -5.56 -12.62 -27.32
N GLY A 51 -4.35 -13.19 -27.26
CA GLY A 51 -3.29 -12.97 -28.25
C GLY A 51 -3.71 -13.33 -29.68
N LEU A 52 -4.42 -14.43 -29.87
CA LEU A 52 -4.97 -14.81 -31.18
C LEU A 52 -5.97 -13.79 -31.73
N LYS A 53 -6.78 -13.16 -30.87
CA LYS A 53 -7.71 -12.09 -31.28
C LYS A 53 -6.96 -10.85 -31.75
N ILE A 54 -5.93 -10.44 -31.00
CA ILE A 54 -5.05 -9.32 -31.35
C ILE A 54 -4.39 -9.56 -32.71
N LEU A 55 -3.76 -10.73 -32.90
CA LEU A 55 -3.10 -11.10 -34.16
C LEU A 55 -4.07 -11.22 -35.34
N SER A 56 -5.35 -11.49 -35.07
CA SER A 56 -6.41 -11.51 -36.09
C SER A 56 -6.99 -10.13 -36.40
N GLY A 57 -6.48 -9.05 -35.79
CA GLY A 57 -7.00 -7.69 -35.94
C GLY A 57 -8.34 -7.44 -35.25
N LYS A 58 -8.75 -8.32 -34.32
CA LYS A 58 -10.04 -8.28 -33.62
C LYS A 58 -9.90 -7.75 -32.19
N ILE A 59 -9.23 -6.60 -32.03
CA ILE A 59 -8.91 -6.02 -30.72
C ILE A 59 -10.19 -5.61 -29.98
N GLU A 60 -11.22 -5.21 -30.70
CA GLU A 60 -12.55 -4.88 -30.16
C GLU A 60 -13.26 -6.08 -29.49
N GLN A 61 -12.80 -7.30 -29.76
CA GLN A 61 -13.29 -8.53 -29.12
C GLN A 61 -12.48 -8.92 -27.88
N CYS A 62 -11.40 -8.20 -27.58
CA CYS A 62 -10.61 -8.43 -26.38
C CYS A 62 -11.36 -7.99 -25.12
N ARG A 63 -11.15 -8.72 -24.03
CA ARG A 63 -11.83 -8.51 -22.76
C ARG A 63 -10.86 -8.69 -21.60
N ALA A 64 -11.05 -7.93 -20.52
CA ALA A 64 -10.43 -8.23 -19.25
C ALA A 64 -11.18 -9.41 -18.61
N ILE A 65 -10.54 -10.58 -18.51
CA ILE A 65 -11.18 -11.79 -18.00
C ILE A 65 -10.74 -12.04 -16.56
N PHE A 66 -11.70 -12.02 -15.63
CA PHE A 66 -11.47 -12.32 -14.23
C PHE A 66 -11.81 -13.78 -13.93
N LEU A 67 -10.90 -14.49 -13.25
CA LEU A 67 -11.12 -15.84 -12.72
C LEU A 67 -11.53 -15.73 -11.25
N ASN A 68 -12.78 -16.04 -10.95
CA ASN A 68 -13.28 -16.05 -9.59
C ASN A 68 -13.03 -17.40 -8.91
N LYS A 69 -12.95 -17.40 -7.57
CA LYS A 69 -12.92 -18.65 -6.77
C LYS A 69 -14.25 -19.38 -6.79
N GLN A 70 -15.36 -18.64 -6.78
CA GLN A 70 -16.72 -19.17 -6.87
C GLN A 70 -17.49 -18.46 -7.98
N PRO A 71 -18.50 -19.10 -8.59
CA PRO A 71 -19.34 -18.44 -9.56
C PRO A 71 -20.00 -17.19 -8.96
N ASN A 72 -20.03 -16.10 -9.72
CA ASN A 72 -20.77 -14.90 -9.31
C ASN A 72 -22.30 -15.16 -9.31
N PRO A 73 -23.15 -14.21 -8.88
CA PRO A 73 -24.61 -14.39 -8.90
C PRO A 73 -25.19 -14.74 -10.28
N LYS A 74 -24.48 -14.40 -11.37
CA LYS A 74 -24.82 -14.75 -12.76
C LYS A 74 -24.25 -16.11 -13.20
N LYS A 75 -23.79 -16.94 -12.26
CA LYS A 75 -23.20 -18.28 -12.46
C LYS A 75 -21.95 -18.29 -13.35
N LYS A 76 -21.23 -17.17 -13.44
CA LYS A 76 -19.98 -17.07 -14.20
C LYS A 76 -18.77 -17.23 -13.28
N LEU A 77 -17.93 -18.23 -13.59
CA LEU A 77 -16.63 -18.42 -12.96
C LEU A 77 -15.55 -17.56 -13.64
N LEU A 78 -15.58 -17.53 -14.98
CA LEU A 78 -14.81 -16.62 -15.80
C LEU A 78 -15.70 -15.43 -16.19
N VAL A 79 -15.29 -14.23 -15.81
CA VAL A 79 -16.07 -13.00 -16.02
C VAL A 79 -15.33 -12.10 -17.01
N PRO A 80 -15.75 -12.09 -18.30
CA PRO A 80 -15.22 -11.14 -19.25
C PRO A 80 -15.86 -9.75 -19.05
N CYS A 81 -15.02 -8.74 -18.94
CA CYS A 81 -15.38 -7.31 -18.87
C CYS A 81 -14.85 -6.58 -20.09
N ALA A 82 -15.55 -5.53 -20.53
CA ALA A 82 -15.05 -4.65 -21.58
C ALA A 82 -13.72 -4.01 -21.15
N LEU A 83 -12.85 -3.70 -22.12
CA LEU A 83 -11.65 -2.94 -21.84
C LEU A 83 -12.03 -1.48 -21.62
N ASP A 84 -11.51 -0.90 -20.54
CA ASP A 84 -11.70 0.51 -20.24
C ASP A 84 -10.83 1.38 -21.16
N PRO A 85 -11.29 2.57 -21.54
CA PRO A 85 -10.47 3.52 -22.30
C PRO A 85 -9.31 4.05 -21.43
N PRO A 86 -8.26 4.63 -22.05
CA PRO A 86 -7.20 5.30 -21.30
C PRO A 86 -7.74 6.37 -20.35
N ASN A 87 -7.28 6.34 -19.09
CA ASN A 87 -7.64 7.35 -18.10
C ASN A 87 -6.97 8.70 -18.45
N PRO A 88 -7.74 9.79 -18.66
CA PRO A 88 -7.17 11.11 -18.95
C PRO A 88 -6.23 11.65 -17.88
N ASN A 89 -6.38 11.21 -16.64
CA ASN A 89 -5.57 11.64 -15.49
C ASN A 89 -4.39 10.69 -15.21
N CYS A 90 -4.12 9.71 -16.09
CA CYS A 90 -2.98 8.81 -15.90
C CYS A 90 -1.66 9.58 -16.05
N TYR A 91 -0.81 9.55 -15.04
CA TYR A 91 0.50 10.18 -15.08
C TYR A 91 1.51 9.43 -15.98
N VAL A 92 1.12 8.36 -16.66
CA VAL A 92 2.02 7.60 -17.57
C VAL A 92 1.58 7.73 -19.02
N CYS A 93 0.36 7.33 -19.37
CA CYS A 93 -0.09 7.24 -20.76
C CYS A 93 -0.87 8.46 -21.28
N ALA A 94 -1.11 9.48 -20.44
CA ALA A 94 -1.71 10.72 -20.91
C ALA A 94 -0.72 11.50 -21.81
N SER A 95 -1.25 12.31 -22.72
CA SER A 95 -0.42 13.06 -23.70
C SER A 95 0.59 14.04 -23.08
N LYS A 96 0.29 14.56 -21.89
CA LYS A 96 1.15 15.45 -21.10
C LYS A 96 0.96 15.10 -19.63
N PRO A 97 1.64 14.07 -19.13
CA PRO A 97 1.44 13.63 -17.77
C PRO A 97 2.05 14.65 -16.80
N GLU A 98 1.28 14.97 -15.76
CA GLU A 98 1.65 15.96 -14.77
C GLU A 98 1.23 15.45 -13.39
N VAL A 99 2.15 15.52 -12.43
CA VAL A 99 1.93 15.12 -11.03
C VAL A 99 2.30 16.26 -10.11
N THR A 100 1.74 16.22 -8.91
CA THR A 100 2.07 17.20 -7.88
C THR A 100 2.60 16.47 -6.67
N VAL A 101 3.83 16.80 -6.27
CA VAL A 101 4.51 16.19 -5.12
C VAL A 101 4.65 17.25 -4.04
N LYS A 102 4.11 16.96 -2.87
CA LYS A 102 4.24 17.81 -1.70
C LYS A 102 5.40 17.31 -0.83
N LEU A 103 6.35 18.19 -0.57
CA LEU A 103 7.58 17.87 0.15
C LEU A 103 8.20 19.12 0.81
N ASN A 104 9.14 18.90 1.72
CA ASN A 104 9.91 19.99 2.32
C ASN A 104 11.20 20.27 1.53
N VAL A 105 11.23 21.36 0.75
CA VAL A 105 12.37 21.72 -0.12
C VAL A 105 13.67 22.03 0.63
N HIS A 106 13.58 22.33 1.93
CA HIS A 106 14.75 22.60 2.79
C HIS A 106 15.33 21.33 3.41
N LYS A 107 14.58 20.23 3.43
CA LYS A 107 15.02 18.95 4.01
C LYS A 107 15.35 17.90 2.95
N VAL A 108 14.58 17.87 1.86
CA VAL A 108 14.78 16.89 0.79
C VAL A 108 16.03 17.28 -0.01
N THR A 109 16.90 16.29 -0.22
CA THR A 109 18.11 16.41 -1.05
C THR A 109 17.85 15.95 -2.48
N VAL A 110 18.76 16.30 -3.38
CA VAL A 110 18.72 15.81 -4.78
C VAL A 110 18.78 14.29 -4.84
N LEU A 111 19.57 13.64 -3.98
CA LEU A 111 19.64 12.17 -3.93
C LEU A 111 18.29 11.54 -3.53
N THR A 112 17.60 12.10 -2.54
CA THR A 112 16.27 11.63 -2.14
C THR A 112 15.25 11.81 -3.27
N LEU A 113 15.32 12.94 -4.00
CA LEU A 113 14.50 13.18 -5.18
C LEU A 113 14.78 12.12 -6.26
N GLN A 114 16.05 11.84 -6.55
CA GLN A 114 16.43 10.84 -7.55
C GLN A 114 15.96 9.43 -7.18
N ASP A 115 16.38 8.93 -6.01
CA ASP A 115 16.23 7.52 -5.68
C ASP A 115 14.83 7.18 -5.18
N LYS A 116 14.27 7.98 -4.25
CA LYS A 116 12.98 7.65 -3.61
C LYS A 116 11.78 8.16 -4.39
N ILE A 117 11.89 9.33 -5.03
CA ILE A 117 10.75 9.94 -5.73
C ILE A 117 10.76 9.51 -7.19
N VAL A 118 11.83 9.80 -7.93
CA VAL A 118 11.82 9.59 -9.38
C VAL A 118 12.02 8.12 -9.75
N LYS A 119 13.00 7.43 -9.16
CA LYS A 119 13.24 6.00 -9.40
C LYS A 119 12.25 5.09 -8.68
N GLU A 120 12.11 5.21 -7.36
CA GLU A 120 11.27 4.29 -6.58
C GLU A 120 9.76 4.57 -6.73
N LYS A 121 9.31 5.83 -6.60
CA LYS A 121 7.88 6.15 -6.69
C LYS A 121 7.36 6.24 -8.12
N PHE A 122 8.09 6.87 -9.04
CA PHE A 122 7.67 7.03 -10.45
C PHE A 122 8.23 5.96 -11.39
N ASN A 123 9.05 5.01 -10.90
CA ASN A 123 9.57 3.87 -11.67
C ASN A 123 10.38 4.25 -12.92
N MET A 124 11.08 5.38 -12.88
CA MET A 124 12.09 5.71 -13.90
C MET A 124 13.36 4.86 -13.67
N VAL A 125 14.00 4.44 -14.75
CA VAL A 125 15.23 3.65 -14.73
C VAL A 125 16.44 4.58 -14.70
N ALA A 126 16.49 5.52 -15.65
CA ALA A 126 17.62 6.42 -15.86
C ALA A 126 17.09 7.85 -16.05
N PRO A 127 16.71 8.53 -14.95
CA PRO A 127 16.07 9.84 -15.04
C PRO A 127 17.08 10.98 -15.22
N ASP A 128 16.75 11.88 -16.13
CA ASP A 128 17.32 13.21 -16.28
C ASP A 128 16.30 14.23 -15.78
N VAL A 129 16.67 15.07 -14.81
CA VAL A 129 15.75 16.02 -14.19
C VAL A 129 16.27 17.44 -14.33
N GLN A 130 15.45 18.30 -14.92
CA GLN A 130 15.73 19.72 -15.11
C GLN A 130 14.62 20.61 -14.53
N ILE A 131 14.97 21.85 -14.18
CA ILE A 131 14.00 22.86 -13.73
C ILE A 131 13.41 23.59 -14.94
N GLU A 132 12.09 23.73 -15.01
CA GLU A 132 11.43 24.60 -15.99
C GLU A 132 11.53 26.09 -15.59
N ASP A 133 12.74 26.64 -15.64
CA ASP A 133 13.03 28.06 -15.39
C ASP A 133 13.41 28.85 -16.66
N GLY A 134 13.36 28.18 -17.82
CA GLY A 134 13.80 28.71 -19.12
C GLY A 134 15.32 28.72 -19.31
N LYS A 135 16.11 28.42 -18.28
CA LYS A 135 17.56 28.19 -18.38
C LYS A 135 17.90 26.71 -18.55
N GLY A 136 17.02 25.82 -18.10
CA GLY A 136 17.22 24.37 -18.16
C GLY A 136 18.28 23.91 -17.16
N THR A 137 18.17 24.38 -15.92
CA THR A 137 19.12 23.99 -14.86
C THR A 137 18.99 22.49 -14.59
N ILE A 138 20.05 21.73 -14.88
CA ILE A 138 20.10 20.27 -14.70
C ILE A 138 20.35 19.97 -13.21
N LEU A 139 19.46 19.16 -12.62
CA LEU A 139 19.56 18.70 -11.23
C LEU A 139 20.17 17.30 -11.15
N ILE A 140 19.65 16.40 -11.97
CA ILE A 140 20.00 14.98 -12.03
C ILE A 140 20.29 14.67 -13.49
N SER A 141 21.44 14.04 -13.74
CA SER A 141 21.81 13.47 -15.04
C SER A 141 21.81 11.95 -14.94
N SER A 142 21.41 11.28 -16.01
CA SER A 142 21.54 9.83 -16.15
C SER A 142 22.98 9.38 -16.45
N GLU A 143 23.85 10.30 -16.87
CA GLU A 143 25.27 10.03 -17.10
C GLU A 143 26.08 10.05 -15.80
N GLU A 144 26.87 8.99 -15.58
CA GLU A 144 27.77 8.87 -14.42
C GLU A 144 28.89 9.92 -14.51
N GLY A 145 29.04 10.74 -13.46
CA GLY A 145 30.10 11.72 -13.28
C GLY A 145 29.67 13.19 -13.44
N GLU A 146 28.43 13.47 -13.85
CA GLU A 146 27.98 14.84 -14.10
C GLU A 146 27.37 15.54 -12.88
N THR A 147 26.46 14.85 -12.17
CA THR A 147 25.61 15.48 -11.13
C THR A 147 25.85 14.98 -9.71
N GLU A 148 26.86 14.15 -9.45
CA GLU A 148 27.15 13.58 -8.11
C GLU A 148 27.42 14.67 -7.06
N ALA A 149 28.00 15.79 -7.50
CA ALA A 149 28.25 16.95 -6.64
C ALA A 149 26.96 17.60 -6.10
N ASN A 150 25.81 17.32 -6.72
CA ASN A 150 24.51 17.84 -6.32
C ASN A 150 23.78 16.94 -5.31
N ASN A 151 24.16 15.67 -5.19
CA ASN A 151 23.43 14.65 -4.42
C ASN A 151 23.14 15.04 -2.97
N HIS A 152 24.09 15.70 -2.31
CA HIS A 152 23.99 16.11 -0.90
C HIS A 152 23.33 17.47 -0.69
N LYS A 153 23.13 18.25 -1.76
CA LYS A 153 22.54 19.59 -1.69
C LYS A 153 21.02 19.49 -1.54
N THR A 154 20.44 20.45 -0.82
CA THR A 154 18.99 20.56 -0.68
C THR A 154 18.37 21.13 -1.94
N LEU A 155 17.09 20.80 -2.19
CA LEU A 155 16.37 21.33 -3.35
C LEU A 155 16.29 22.86 -3.33
N SER A 156 16.20 23.46 -2.14
CA SER A 156 16.16 24.92 -1.98
C SER A 156 17.42 25.66 -2.47
N GLU A 157 18.59 25.01 -2.47
CA GLU A 157 19.84 25.60 -2.98
C GLU A 157 19.82 25.87 -4.48
N PHE A 158 18.97 25.14 -5.22
CA PHE A 158 18.77 25.33 -6.65
C PHE A 158 17.64 26.31 -6.98
N GLY A 159 17.11 27.02 -5.97
CA GLY A 159 15.99 27.95 -6.13
C GLY A 159 14.63 27.28 -6.30
N ILE A 160 14.53 25.97 -6.00
CA ILE A 160 13.27 25.22 -5.99
C ILE A 160 12.43 25.68 -4.79
N ARG A 161 11.21 26.09 -5.07
CA ARG A 161 10.24 26.61 -4.10
C ARG A 161 8.84 26.08 -4.39
N ASN A 162 7.86 26.53 -3.61
CA ASN A 162 6.46 26.22 -3.89
C ASN A 162 6.07 26.66 -5.31
N GLY A 163 5.46 25.76 -6.08
CA GLY A 163 5.04 25.98 -7.46
C GLY A 163 6.15 25.84 -8.50
N THR A 164 7.37 25.46 -8.11
CA THR A 164 8.42 25.12 -9.08
C THR A 164 8.02 23.86 -9.85
N ARG A 165 8.26 23.86 -11.16
CA ARG A 165 8.02 22.72 -12.05
C ARG A 165 9.35 22.09 -12.42
N LEU A 166 9.42 20.78 -12.26
CA LEU A 166 10.55 19.95 -12.68
C LEU A 166 10.10 19.09 -13.86
N GLN A 167 10.93 19.00 -14.87
CA GLN A 167 10.75 18.06 -15.96
C GLN A 167 11.69 16.88 -15.72
N ALA A 168 11.11 15.70 -15.56
CA ALA A 168 11.85 14.45 -15.44
C ALA A 168 11.67 13.67 -16.74
N ASP A 169 12.78 13.38 -17.42
CA ASP A 169 12.83 12.62 -18.66
C ASP A 169 13.54 11.30 -18.40
N ASP A 170 12.98 10.20 -18.91
CA ASP A 170 13.67 8.92 -19.00
C ASP A 170 13.71 8.52 -20.49
N PHE A 171 14.86 8.75 -21.10
CA PHE A 171 15.08 8.47 -22.53
C PHE A 171 15.08 6.98 -22.86
N LEU A 172 15.33 6.11 -21.89
CA LEU A 172 15.25 4.66 -22.09
C LEU A 172 13.79 4.20 -22.18
N GLN A 173 12.90 4.85 -21.43
CA GLN A 173 11.46 4.57 -21.39
C GLN A 173 10.65 5.37 -22.41
N ASP A 174 11.25 6.35 -23.10
CA ASP A 174 10.55 7.35 -23.94
C ASP A 174 9.41 8.02 -23.16
N TYR A 175 9.73 8.48 -21.95
CA TYR A 175 8.76 8.96 -20.97
C TYR A 175 9.20 10.28 -20.34
N THR A 176 8.34 11.29 -20.45
CA THR A 176 8.52 12.62 -19.85
C THR A 176 7.42 12.86 -18.83
N LEU A 177 7.78 13.24 -17.61
CA LEU A 177 6.87 13.58 -16.52
C LEU A 177 7.12 14.99 -16.00
N LEU A 178 6.05 15.79 -15.92
CA LEU A 178 6.09 17.09 -15.25
C LEU A 178 5.74 16.94 -13.78
N ILE A 179 6.62 17.39 -12.91
CA ILE A 179 6.48 17.31 -11.46
C ILE A 179 6.34 18.73 -10.89
N ASN A 180 5.15 19.04 -10.38
CA ASN A 180 4.91 20.27 -9.62
C ASN A 180 5.31 20.06 -8.18
N VAL A 181 6.14 20.96 -7.66
CA VAL A 181 6.57 20.95 -6.26
C VAL A 181 5.61 21.78 -5.42
N LEU A 182 4.96 21.15 -4.45
CA LEU A 182 4.26 21.85 -3.36
C LEU A 182 5.12 21.84 -2.11
N HIS A 183 5.50 23.01 -1.65
CA HIS A 183 6.27 23.12 -0.42
C HIS A 183 5.35 22.97 0.80
N SER A 184 5.68 22.04 1.70
CA SER A 184 5.06 21.93 3.02
C SER A 184 6.08 21.58 4.08
N GLU A 185 6.04 22.28 5.21
CA GLU A 185 6.80 21.91 6.40
C GLU A 185 6.05 20.89 7.27
N GLU A 186 4.73 20.87 7.15
CA GLU A 186 3.84 19.95 7.83
C GLU A 186 3.65 18.71 6.95
N LEU A 187 4.43 17.68 7.24
CA LEU A 187 4.27 16.32 6.73
C LEU A 187 4.01 15.39 7.92
N ALA A 188 3.25 14.32 7.72
CA ALA A 188 3.04 13.32 8.76
C ALA A 188 4.39 12.73 9.21
N LYS A 189 4.48 12.32 10.48
CA LYS A 189 5.71 11.76 11.05
C LYS A 189 6.16 10.59 10.18
N ASP A 190 7.44 10.59 9.80
CA ASP A 190 8.12 9.59 8.97
C ASP A 190 7.85 9.65 7.44
N LEU A 191 7.10 10.63 6.94
CA LEU A 191 6.90 10.86 5.49
C LEU A 191 7.80 11.99 4.96
N GLU A 192 8.62 11.68 3.95
CA GLU A 192 9.51 12.64 3.28
C GLU A 192 8.79 13.41 2.14
N PHE A 193 7.78 12.80 1.52
CA PHE A 193 6.97 13.40 0.46
C PHE A 193 5.60 12.70 0.36
N GLU A 194 4.62 13.38 -0.27
CA GLU A 194 3.33 12.80 -0.65
C GLU A 194 2.97 13.20 -2.10
N VAL A 195 2.38 12.28 -2.86
CA VAL A 195 1.88 12.56 -4.21
C VAL A 195 0.40 12.95 -4.10
N VAL A 196 0.05 14.15 -4.54
CA VAL A 196 -1.32 14.66 -4.49
C VAL A 196 -2.16 13.94 -5.56
N GLY A 197 -3.31 13.40 -5.15
CA GLY A 197 -4.21 12.66 -6.04
C GLY A 197 -3.92 11.16 -6.14
N ASP A 198 -2.92 10.67 -5.40
CA ASP A 198 -2.64 9.24 -5.27
C ASP A 198 -3.61 8.61 -4.25
N GLU A 199 -4.89 8.57 -4.59
CA GLU A 199 -5.80 7.65 -3.91
C GLU A 199 -5.39 6.24 -4.31
N ILE A 200 -4.71 5.53 -3.40
CA ILE A 200 -4.37 4.12 -3.58
C ILE A 200 -5.70 3.36 -3.66
N ILE A 201 -6.18 3.11 -4.87
CA ILE A 201 -7.27 2.18 -5.15
C ILE A 201 -6.69 0.76 -5.03
N GLY A 202 -6.45 0.35 -3.79
CA GLY A 202 -6.14 -1.03 -3.43
C GLY A 202 -7.16 -1.51 -2.40
N PRO A 203 -7.57 -2.78 -2.40
CA PRO A 203 -8.41 -3.31 -1.34
C PRO A 203 -7.66 -3.14 -0.02
N LYS A 204 -8.21 -2.34 0.89
CA LYS A 204 -7.79 -2.34 2.30
C LYS A 204 -8.05 -3.74 2.83
N SER A 205 -7.00 -4.56 2.96
CA SER A 205 -7.10 -5.87 3.58
C SER A 205 -7.32 -5.68 5.07
N GLU A 206 -8.58 -5.74 5.51
CA GLU A 206 -8.88 -5.96 6.92
C GLU A 206 -8.39 -7.36 7.31
N PRO A 207 -7.69 -7.52 8.45
CA PRO A 207 -7.28 -8.83 8.92
C PRO A 207 -8.49 -9.56 9.51
N SER A 208 -9.22 -10.31 8.67
CA SER A 208 -10.18 -11.28 9.17
C SER A 208 -9.42 -12.52 9.68
N THR A 209 -9.18 -12.58 10.98
CA THR A 209 -8.81 -13.80 11.71
C THR A 209 -9.98 -14.79 11.65
N LYS A 210 -10.04 -15.61 10.60
CA LYS A 210 -10.80 -16.86 10.63
C LYS A 210 -9.85 -17.99 10.23
N ASN A 211 -9.36 -18.68 11.25
CA ASN A 211 -8.65 -19.94 11.12
C ASN A 211 -9.52 -20.90 10.29
N ILE A 212 -9.05 -21.30 9.11
CA ILE A 212 -9.66 -22.38 8.35
C ILE A 212 -9.06 -23.67 8.90
N THR A 213 -9.76 -24.27 9.88
CA THR A 213 -9.57 -25.66 10.25
C THR A 213 -10.19 -26.52 9.15
N ASN A 214 -9.37 -27.20 8.36
CA ASN A 214 -9.83 -28.16 7.37
C ASN A 214 -10.05 -29.51 8.07
N GLY A 215 -11.29 -29.77 8.49
CA GLY A 215 -11.74 -31.10 8.88
C GLY A 215 -12.11 -31.91 7.64
N SER A 216 -11.47 -33.06 7.46
CA SER A 216 -12.02 -34.17 6.68
C SER A 216 -11.64 -35.44 7.42
N ASP A 217 -12.60 -35.94 8.19
CA ASP A 217 -12.65 -37.28 8.72
C ASP A 217 -13.27 -38.17 7.62
N ASP A 218 -12.58 -39.22 7.22
CA ASP A 218 -13.15 -40.49 6.74
C ASP A 218 -12.03 -41.50 6.40
N GLY A 219 -11.71 -42.31 7.41
CA GLY A 219 -11.53 -43.77 7.33
C GLY A 219 -10.60 -44.39 6.29
N ALA A 220 -9.40 -44.80 6.73
CA ALA A 220 -8.90 -46.19 6.63
C ALA A 220 -7.53 -46.33 7.32
N GLN A 221 -7.49 -46.97 8.50
CA GLN A 221 -6.27 -47.59 9.05
C GLN A 221 -6.15 -49.04 8.53
N PRO A 222 -4.94 -49.65 8.57
CA PRO A 222 -4.58 -50.44 9.76
C PRO A 222 -3.12 -50.30 10.24
N SER A 223 -2.99 -50.32 11.59
CA SER A 223 -1.96 -50.94 12.47
C SER A 223 -0.46 -50.61 12.27
N THR A 224 0.33 -50.28 13.30
CA THR A 224 0.64 -51.09 14.50
C THR A 224 1.37 -50.28 15.61
N SER A 225 0.99 -50.54 16.88
CA SER A 225 1.79 -50.65 18.14
C SER A 225 2.73 -49.49 18.55
N THR A 226 2.78 -48.95 19.78
CA THR A 226 2.83 -49.56 21.14
C THR A 226 2.60 -48.48 22.22
N ALA A 227 1.87 -48.84 23.29
CA ALA A 227 1.98 -48.54 24.75
C ALA A 227 2.46 -47.14 25.25
N HIS A 228 1.93 -46.51 26.31
CA HIS A 228 1.61 -47.03 27.67
C HIS A 228 0.73 -46.05 28.49
N ASP A 229 -0.05 -46.63 29.41
CA ASP A 229 -0.53 -46.20 30.73
C ASP A 229 -1.47 -44.98 30.92
N ASP A 230 -2.70 -45.35 31.29
CA ASP A 230 -3.70 -44.57 32.02
C ASP A 230 -3.26 -44.33 33.48
N ASP A 231 -3.61 -43.16 34.03
CA ASP A 231 -4.33 -43.09 35.32
C ASP A 231 -4.94 -41.68 35.51
N ASP A 232 -6.16 -41.71 36.04
CA ASP A 232 -7.12 -40.64 36.29
C ASP A 232 -6.64 -39.55 37.27
N ASP A 233 -7.22 -38.34 37.17
CA ASP A 233 -8.00 -37.75 38.28
C ASP A 233 -8.53 -36.32 37.97
N ASP A 234 -9.85 -36.19 38.10
CA ASP A 234 -10.64 -34.95 38.19
C ASP A 234 -10.34 -34.18 39.49
N VAL A 235 -10.04 -32.87 39.42
CA VAL A 235 -10.28 -31.95 40.57
C VAL A 235 -10.66 -30.53 40.12
N LEU A 236 -11.89 -30.12 40.44
CA LEU A 236 -12.36 -28.73 40.52
C LEU A 236 -11.96 -28.13 41.87
N ILE A 237 -11.37 -26.93 41.91
CA ILE A 237 -11.31 -26.09 43.13
C ILE A 237 -11.65 -24.64 42.79
N VAL A 238 -12.57 -24.10 43.57
CA VAL A 238 -13.11 -22.73 43.58
C VAL A 238 -12.56 -21.99 44.81
N GLU A 239 -12.34 -20.67 44.61
CA GLU A 239 -12.23 -19.56 45.59
C GLU A 239 -11.07 -19.48 46.59
N THR A 240 -10.38 -18.34 46.62
CA THR A 240 -10.40 -17.44 47.80
C THR A 240 -9.95 -16.00 47.46
N GLU A 241 -10.56 -15.04 48.17
CA GLU A 241 -10.39 -13.58 48.18
C GLU A 241 -9.11 -13.11 48.90
N GLU A 242 -8.66 -11.86 48.67
CA GLU A 242 -8.18 -10.92 49.70
C GLU A 242 -7.86 -9.50 49.11
N GLY A 243 -8.40 -8.44 49.72
CA GLY A 243 -7.95 -7.03 49.58
C GLY A 243 -6.78 -6.70 50.54
N PRO A 244 -6.38 -5.42 50.82
CA PRO A 244 -7.24 -4.22 50.92
C PRO A 244 -6.65 -2.81 50.58
N SER A 245 -7.58 -1.84 50.51
CA SER A 245 -7.59 -0.44 51.02
C SER A 245 -6.82 0.75 50.40
N ASN A 246 -7.58 1.86 50.35
CA ASN A 246 -7.30 3.25 49.95
C ASN A 246 -6.53 4.07 51.01
N ASN A 247 -5.96 5.22 50.59
CA ASN A 247 -6.20 6.53 51.23
C ASN A 247 -5.76 7.72 50.33
N ALA A 248 -6.50 8.81 50.45
CA ALA A 248 -6.36 10.08 49.74
C ALA A 248 -5.65 11.14 50.61
N ASP A 249 -5.04 12.16 49.98
CA ASP A 249 -5.06 13.53 50.51
C ASP A 249 -4.88 14.59 49.39
N ASP A 250 -5.42 15.76 49.66
CA ASP A 250 -5.85 16.84 48.78
C ASP A 250 -4.84 18.02 48.73
N THR A 251 -4.83 18.80 47.65
CA THR A 251 -4.44 20.23 47.68
C THR A 251 -4.79 20.95 46.37
N GLU A 252 -5.85 21.77 46.43
CA GLU A 252 -6.24 22.77 45.42
C GLU A 252 -5.21 23.91 45.27
N THR A 253 -5.05 24.43 44.04
CA THR A 253 -5.16 25.89 43.77
C THR A 253 -5.53 26.18 42.30
N LYS A 254 -6.56 27.02 42.13
CA LYS A 254 -7.33 27.36 40.91
C LYS A 254 -6.62 28.39 40.01
N ASN A 255 -6.71 28.31 38.67
CA ASN A 255 -7.60 29.09 37.76
C ASN A 255 -6.92 29.08 36.35
N ARG A 256 -7.53 29.11 35.15
CA ARG A 256 -8.92 29.16 34.62
C ARG A 256 -8.86 28.99 33.08
N LYS A 257 -9.83 28.25 32.51
CA LYS A 257 -10.30 28.19 31.08
C LYS A 257 -9.35 27.48 30.09
N ARG A 258 -9.73 26.33 29.51
CA ARG A 258 -10.83 26.16 28.54
C ARG A 258 -11.47 24.75 28.63
N LYS A 259 -12.79 24.71 28.39
CA LYS A 259 -13.70 23.56 28.50
C LYS A 259 -13.57 22.58 27.33
N LEU A 260 -13.89 21.32 27.65
CA LEU A 260 -14.41 20.24 26.80
C LEU A 260 -15.02 20.70 25.46
N ASP A 261 -14.46 20.20 24.36
CA ASP A 261 -15.12 20.06 23.06
C ASP A 261 -14.65 18.73 22.46
N ASP A 262 -15.34 17.64 22.81
CA ASP A 262 -15.20 16.34 22.12
C ASP A 262 -16.51 15.52 22.18
N LYS A 263 -17.65 16.20 22.33
CA LYS A 263 -18.98 15.57 22.33
C LYS A 263 -20.07 16.33 21.55
N GLU A 264 -19.71 17.19 20.59
CA GLU A 264 -20.69 17.90 19.74
C GLU A 264 -20.46 17.69 18.23
N TYR A 265 -20.02 16.51 17.79
CA TYR A 265 -20.04 16.17 16.35
C TYR A 265 -20.68 14.82 15.99
N THR A 266 -21.42 14.20 16.92
CA THR A 266 -22.23 13.00 16.64
C THR A 266 -23.74 13.21 16.87
N GLY A 267 -24.17 14.43 17.19
CA GLY A 267 -25.56 14.77 17.49
C GLY A 267 -26.41 15.32 16.33
N ALA A 268 -25.81 15.65 15.18
CA ALA A 268 -26.52 16.35 14.09
C ALA A 268 -26.87 15.46 12.86
N LYS A 269 -26.68 14.14 12.94
CA LYS A 269 -27.01 13.20 11.83
C LYS A 269 -28.23 12.29 12.09
N ARG A 270 -28.95 12.46 13.21
CA ARG A 270 -30.13 11.63 13.53
C ARG A 270 -31.35 12.41 14.01
N VAL A 271 -31.70 13.52 13.38
CA VAL A 271 -33.10 14.00 13.33
C VAL A 271 -33.28 14.83 12.06
N ARG A 272 -33.72 14.20 10.96
CA ARG A 272 -34.71 14.72 10.00
C ARG A 272 -35.01 13.64 8.97
N SER A 273 -36.01 12.80 9.24
CA SER A 273 -36.74 12.18 8.14
C SER A 273 -37.57 13.28 7.45
N GLU A 274 -37.68 13.17 6.13
CA GLU A 274 -38.46 14.05 5.23
C GLU A 274 -37.74 15.35 4.82
N LEU A 275 -36.85 15.23 3.81
CA LEU A 275 -36.79 16.03 2.57
C LEU A 275 -35.59 15.54 1.71
N PRO A 276 -35.73 15.37 0.38
CA PRO A 276 -34.70 14.72 -0.43
C PRO A 276 -33.81 15.75 -1.12
N ASP A 277 -32.78 16.30 -0.46
CA ASP A 277 -31.79 17.11 -1.19
C ASP A 277 -30.44 17.33 -0.49
N ASP A 278 -29.81 16.26 0.02
CA ASP A 278 -28.37 16.28 0.29
C ASP A 278 -27.75 14.95 -0.19
N LYS A 279 -27.08 15.01 -1.35
CA LYS A 279 -26.22 13.94 -1.84
C LYS A 279 -24.92 13.90 -1.03
N GLN A 280 -25.04 13.57 0.25
CA GLN A 280 -23.91 13.19 1.07
C GLN A 280 -23.89 11.67 1.10
N ASP A 281 -22.75 11.07 0.77
CA ASP A 281 -22.56 9.61 0.66
C ASP A 281 -22.74 8.93 2.03
N ASP A 282 -23.99 8.74 2.45
CA ASP A 282 -24.35 7.92 3.60
C ASP A 282 -24.40 6.45 3.14
N VAL A 283 -23.23 5.79 3.20
CA VAL A 283 -23.14 4.35 3.05
C VAL A 283 -23.36 3.71 4.41
N ILE A 284 -24.53 3.10 4.60
CA ILE A 284 -24.82 2.28 5.78
C ILE A 284 -24.41 0.85 5.46
N ALA A 285 -23.33 0.37 6.08
CA ALA A 285 -23.01 -1.05 6.06
C ALA A 285 -24.09 -1.81 6.83
N LEU A 286 -24.81 -2.68 6.13
CA LEU A 286 -25.69 -3.66 6.73
C LEU A 286 -24.96 -4.99 6.58
N ASP A 287 -24.64 -5.58 7.73
CA ASP A 287 -23.83 -6.78 7.97
C ASP A 287 -22.32 -6.57 8.20
#